data_AF-A0AAU6YWY6-F1
#
_entry.id   AF-A0AAU6YWY6-F1
#
_cell.length_a   1.000
_cell.length_b   1.000
_cell.length_c   1.000
_cell.angle_alpha   90.00
_cell.angle_beta   90.00
_cell.angle_gamma   90.00
#
_symmetry.space_group_name_H-M   'P 1'
#
loop_
_entity.id
_entity.type
_entity.pdbx_description
1 polymer ?
#
loop_
_entity_poly.entity_id
_entity_poly.type
_entity_poly.pdbx_seq_one_letter_code
_entity_poly.pdbx_strand_id
1 'polypeptide(L)'
;MQFSETTLNRAAGTDTALAAWNAVLDMLEMAVGAAERTLKDPLGPLSAAPQAGAEPQAEKRWQPPVSPGPLSAVARRRALALSAAQDRVARRLEEARSDVARQLQAVSSVPGIGDPSGAVYLDVNG
;
A
#
# COMPACT_ATOMS: atom_id res chain seq x y z
N MET A 1 1.69 22.20 47.43
CA MET A 1 0.79 21.19 46.83
C MET A 1 0.96 21.17 45.30
N GLN A 2 2.11 20.75 44.76
CA GLN A 2 2.39 20.77 43.30
C GLN A 2 2.45 19.36 42.66
N PHE A 3 2.35 18.31 43.46
CA PHE A 3 2.45 16.92 42.98
C PHE A 3 1.21 16.44 42.22
N SER A 4 0.03 17.02 42.49
CA SER A 4 -1.23 16.60 41.87
C SER A 4 -1.38 17.06 40.41
N GLU A 5 -0.88 18.25 40.05
CA GLU A 5 -0.97 18.76 38.68
C GLU A 5 -0.01 18.05 37.73
N THR A 6 1.17 17.67 38.23
CA THR A 6 2.20 17.00 37.41
C THR A 6 1.79 15.57 37.03
N THR A 7 1.10 14.85 37.92
CA THR A 7 0.63 13.48 37.65
C THR A 7 -0.56 13.46 36.70
N LEU A 8 -1.48 14.42 36.82
CA LEU A 8 -2.62 14.57 35.92
C LEU A 8 -2.20 14.89 34.48
N ASN A 9 -1.24 15.80 34.29
CA ASN A 9 -0.75 16.15 32.94
C ASN A 9 -0.01 14.97 32.26
N ARG A 10 0.71 14.15 33.04
CA ARG A 10 1.37 12.94 32.53
C ARG A 10 0.36 11.87 32.11
N ALA A 11 -0.71 11.67 32.89
CA ALA A 11 -1.77 10.73 32.55
C ALA A 11 -2.45 11.15 31.23
N ALA A 12 -2.86 12.42 31.12
CA ALA A 12 -3.48 12.97 29.91
C ALA A 12 -2.58 12.86 28.67
N GLY A 13 -1.27 13.08 28.81
CA GLY A 13 -0.31 12.90 27.72
C GLY A 13 -0.16 11.43 27.28
N THR A 14 -0.29 10.48 28.21
CA THR A 14 -0.23 9.03 27.92
C THR A 14 -1.49 8.57 27.20
N ASP A 15 -2.67 9.05 27.61
CA ASP A 15 -3.95 8.75 26.95
C ASP A 15 -4.00 9.31 25.52
N THR A 16 -3.49 10.53 25.33
CA THR A 16 -3.38 11.16 23.99
C THR A 16 -2.46 10.36 23.07
N ALA A 17 -1.31 9.90 23.58
CA ALA A 17 -0.38 9.07 22.82
C ALA A 17 -0.97 7.70 22.45
N LEU A 18 -1.73 7.08 23.36
CA LEU A 18 -2.44 5.83 23.09
C LEU A 18 -3.52 6.00 22.01
N ALA A 19 -4.30 7.09 22.08
CA ALA A 19 -5.30 7.42 21.08
C ALA A 19 -4.68 7.62 19.69
N ALA A 20 -3.55 8.34 19.62
CA ALA A 20 -2.80 8.54 18.37
C ALA A 20 -2.33 7.21 17.77
N TRP A 21 -1.81 6.28 18.59
CA TRP A 21 -1.42 4.95 18.13
C TRP A 21 -2.59 4.13 17.60
N ASN A 22 -3.72 4.13 18.31
CA ASN A 22 -4.90 3.42 17.84
C ASN A 22 -5.40 3.98 16.50
N ALA A 23 -5.48 5.31 16.36
CA ALA A 23 -5.89 5.94 15.11
C ALA A 23 -4.96 5.59 13.93
N VAL A 24 -3.64 5.54 14.17
CA VAL A 24 -2.67 5.10 13.15
C VAL A 24 -2.86 3.62 12.81
N LEU A 25 -3.05 2.75 13.80
CA LEU A 25 -3.31 1.33 13.55
C LEU A 25 -4.61 1.12 12.77
N ASP A 26 -5.68 1.83 13.11
CA ASP A 26 -6.96 1.76 12.39
C ASP A 26 -6.80 2.18 10.91
N MET A 27 -6.08 3.28 10.65
CA MET A 27 -5.76 3.73 9.30
C MET A 27 -4.98 2.68 8.50
N LEU A 28 -3.92 2.11 9.10
CA LEU A 28 -3.08 1.12 8.42
C LEU A 28 -3.82 -0.20 8.18
N GLU A 29 -4.63 -0.65 9.14
CA GLU A 29 -5.48 -1.84 8.99
C GLU A 29 -6.50 -1.64 7.86
N MET A 30 -7.09 -0.44 7.76
CA MET A 30 -8.00 -0.08 6.67
C MET A 30 -7.29 -0.10 5.31
N ALA A 31 -6.09 0.48 5.23
CA ALA A 31 -5.28 0.53 4.01
C ALA A 31 -4.87 -0.89 3.55
N VAL A 32 -4.45 -1.75 4.48
CA VAL A 32 -4.13 -3.16 4.17
C VAL A 32 -5.37 -3.90 3.68
N GLY A 33 -6.52 -3.70 4.33
CA GLY A 33 -7.78 -4.28 3.87
C GLY A 33 -8.19 -3.79 2.47
N ALA A 34 -7.90 -2.55 2.11
CA ALA A 34 -8.12 -2.04 0.75
C ALA A 34 -7.19 -2.73 -0.25
N ALA A 35 -5.89 -2.80 0.05
CA ALA A 35 -4.91 -3.47 -0.80
C ALA A 35 -5.23 -4.96 -1.03
N GLU A 36 -5.65 -5.69 0.02
CA GLU A 36 -6.05 -7.08 -0.09
C GLU A 36 -7.27 -7.28 -1.01
N ARG A 37 -8.24 -6.34 -1.00
CA ARG A 37 -9.41 -6.41 -1.90
C ARG A 37 -9.00 -6.15 -3.35
N THR A 38 -8.19 -5.13 -3.60
CA THR A 38 -7.66 -4.84 -4.94
C THR A 38 -6.84 -6.00 -5.50
N LEU A 39 -6.03 -6.67 -4.68
CA LEU A 39 -5.27 -7.84 -5.13
C LEU A 39 -6.15 -9.06 -5.41
N LYS A 40 -7.29 -9.22 -4.73
CA LYS A 40 -8.23 -10.34 -4.95
C LYS A 40 -9.09 -10.13 -6.19
N ASP A 41 -9.51 -8.90 -6.45
CA ASP A 41 -10.33 -8.54 -7.58
C ASP A 41 -9.77 -7.25 -8.21
N PRO A 42 -8.72 -7.37 -9.05
CA PRO A 42 -8.08 -6.21 -9.68
C PRO A 42 -9.00 -5.52 -10.70
N LEU A 43 -10.08 -6.19 -11.13
CA LEU A 43 -11.08 -5.65 -12.04
C LEU A 43 -12.35 -5.13 -11.33
N GLY A 44 -12.53 -5.49 -10.06
CA GLY A 44 -13.52 -4.89 -9.16
C GLY A 44 -13.28 -3.39 -8.97
N PRO A 45 -14.27 -2.67 -8.43
CA PRO A 45 -14.89 -1.52 -9.11
C PRO A 45 -13.91 -0.60 -9.87
N LEU A 46 -13.39 -1.06 -11.01
CA LEU A 46 -12.73 -0.22 -12.01
C LEU A 46 -13.69 0.82 -12.62
N SER A 47 -14.98 0.80 -12.27
CA SER A 47 -15.95 1.87 -12.57
C SER A 47 -15.69 3.17 -11.80
N ALA A 48 -14.91 3.13 -10.71
CA ALA A 48 -14.36 4.36 -10.14
C ALA A 48 -13.01 4.60 -10.84
N ALA A 49 -13.02 5.44 -11.86
CA ALA A 49 -11.80 5.88 -12.53
C ALA A 49 -10.73 6.23 -11.47
N PRO A 50 -9.49 5.72 -11.60
CA PRO A 50 -8.36 6.33 -10.92
C PRO A 50 -8.44 7.81 -11.27
N GLN A 51 -8.45 8.69 -10.27
CA GLN A 51 -8.30 10.13 -10.51
C GLN A 51 -6.89 10.31 -11.10
N ALA A 52 -6.78 10.16 -12.42
CA ALA A 52 -5.60 10.40 -13.22
C ALA A 52 -5.33 11.91 -13.10
N GLY A 53 -4.53 12.27 -12.12
CA GLY A 53 -4.32 13.66 -11.71
C GLY A 53 -3.86 13.83 -10.27
N ALA A 54 -4.03 12.81 -9.42
CA ALA A 54 -3.24 12.73 -8.19
C ALA A 54 -1.84 12.21 -8.56
N GLU A 55 -0.93 13.13 -8.90
CA GLU A 55 0.50 12.91 -8.64
C GLU A 55 0.62 12.19 -7.30
N PRO A 56 1.45 11.14 -7.14
CA PRO A 56 1.68 10.52 -5.85
C PRO A 56 2.22 11.61 -4.93
N GLN A 57 1.31 12.25 -4.20
CA GLN A 57 1.62 13.37 -3.32
C GLN A 57 2.63 12.81 -2.37
N ALA A 58 3.89 13.27 -2.50
CA ALA A 58 5.03 12.73 -1.79
C ALA A 58 4.59 12.44 -0.36
N GLU A 59 4.35 11.16 -0.08
CA GLU A 59 3.71 10.74 1.15
C GLU A 59 4.57 11.34 2.23
N LYS A 60 4.03 12.29 2.99
CA LYS A 60 4.73 12.95 4.07
C LYS A 60 5.31 11.82 4.89
N ARG A 61 6.64 11.59 4.77
CA ARG A 61 7.31 10.33 5.16
C ARG A 61 6.69 9.87 6.45
N TRP A 62 5.93 8.77 6.40
CA TRP A 62 5.13 8.34 7.54
C TRP A 62 6.05 8.25 8.76
N GLN A 63 5.68 8.94 9.84
CA GLN A 63 6.41 8.88 11.10
C GLN A 63 5.49 8.26 12.16
N PRO A 64 5.97 7.28 12.94
CA PRO A 64 5.20 6.73 14.04
C PRO A 64 4.91 7.81 15.09
N PRO A 65 3.76 7.76 15.78
CA PRO A 65 3.49 8.64 16.91
C PRO A 65 4.58 8.50 17.98
N VAL A 66 5.14 9.62 18.44
CA VAL A 66 6.08 9.63 19.57
C VAL A 66 5.29 9.29 20.83
N SER A 67 5.72 8.27 21.57
CA SER A 67 5.10 7.91 22.86
C SER A 67 6.09 8.07 24.01
N PRO A 68 5.65 8.62 25.16
CA PRO A 68 6.50 8.78 26.34
C PRO A 68 6.72 7.47 27.12
N GLY A 69 6.27 6.32 26.61
CA GLY A 69 6.31 5.03 27.31
C GLY A 69 6.05 3.84 26.38
N PRO A 70 6.15 2.60 26.92
CA PRO A 70 5.98 1.37 26.14
C PRO A 70 4.57 1.26 25.58
N LEU A 71 4.47 0.71 24.36
CA LEU A 71 3.20 0.43 23.70
C LEU A 71 2.36 -0.54 24.55
N SER A 72 1.04 -0.31 24.65
CA SER A 72 0.15 -1.24 25.37
C SER A 72 0.19 -2.64 24.75
N ALA A 73 0.00 -3.69 25.55
CA ALA A 73 0.04 -5.07 25.06
C ALA A 73 -0.96 -5.33 23.92
N VAL A 74 -2.12 -4.65 23.95
CA VAL A 74 -3.14 -4.73 22.90
C VAL A 74 -2.64 -4.08 21.61
N ALA A 75 -2.14 -2.86 21.66
CA ALA A 75 -1.60 -2.17 20.50
C ALA A 75 -0.39 -2.92 19.90
N ARG A 76 0.44 -3.54 20.75
CA ARG A 76 1.55 -4.39 20.32
C ARG A 76 1.07 -5.61 19.54
N ARG A 77 0.05 -6.31 20.05
CA ARG A 77 -0.54 -7.46 19.35
C ARG A 77 -1.13 -7.07 17.99
N ARG A 78 -1.82 -5.92 17.92
CA ARG A 78 -2.36 -5.37 16.67
C ARG A 78 -1.25 -5.06 15.67
N ALA A 79 -0.20 -4.35 16.10
CA ALA A 79 0.94 -4.02 15.26
C ALA A 79 1.63 -5.27 14.67
N LEU A 80 1.78 -6.35 15.46
CA LEU A 80 2.32 -7.63 14.98
C LEU A 80 1.42 -8.28 13.93
N ALA A 81 0.10 -8.31 14.16
CA ALA A 81 -0.86 -8.86 13.20
C ALA A 81 -0.89 -8.05 11.90
N LEU A 82 -0.84 -6.72 12.01
CA LEU A 82 -0.76 -5.79 10.89
C LEU A 82 0.52 -6.00 10.07
N SER A 83 1.67 -6.12 10.73
CA SER A 83 2.95 -6.40 10.05
C SER A 83 2.90 -7.72 9.26
N ALA A 84 2.36 -8.78 9.85
CA ALA A 84 2.18 -10.05 9.15
C ALA A 84 1.21 -9.95 7.96
N ALA A 85 0.18 -9.09 8.06
CA ALA A 85 -0.75 -8.84 6.95
C ALA A 85 -0.09 -8.04 5.82
N GLN A 86 0.65 -6.99 6.15
CA GLN A 86 1.42 -6.21 5.19
C GLN A 86 2.43 -7.07 4.43
N ASP A 87 3.13 -7.97 5.11
CA ASP A 87 4.07 -8.92 4.51
C ASP A 87 3.39 -9.89 3.53
N ARG A 88 2.17 -10.36 3.83
CA ARG A 88 1.37 -11.15 2.87
C ARG A 88 0.95 -10.33 1.64
N VAL A 89 0.56 -9.06 1.82
CA VAL A 89 0.22 -8.16 0.71
C VAL A 89 1.43 -7.91 -0.17
N ALA A 90 2.59 -7.63 0.42
CA ALA A 90 3.85 -7.39 -0.31
C ALA A 90 4.25 -8.59 -1.17
N ARG A 91 4.18 -9.82 -0.61
CA ARG A 91 4.46 -11.05 -1.36
C ARG A 91 3.53 -11.21 -2.57
N ARG A 92 2.22 -11.05 -2.37
CA ARG A 92 1.23 -11.16 -3.46
C ARG A 92 1.42 -10.11 -4.54
N LEU A 93 1.81 -8.90 -4.16
CA LEU A 93 2.12 -7.85 -5.13
C LEU A 93 3.33 -8.23 -5.99
N GLU A 94 4.38 -8.78 -5.39
CA GLU A 94 5.58 -9.22 -6.12
C GLU A 94 5.28 -10.40 -7.07
N GLU A 95 4.44 -11.35 -6.61
CA GLU A 95 3.91 -12.43 -7.46
C GLU A 95 3.18 -11.87 -8.69
N ALA A 96 2.24 -10.94 -8.47
CA ALA A 96 1.49 -10.30 -9.56
C ALA A 96 2.41 -9.51 -10.52
N ARG A 97 3.43 -8.81 -10.00
CA ARG A 97 4.43 -8.12 -10.83
C ARG A 97 5.22 -9.10 -11.69
N SER A 98 5.62 -10.23 -11.12
CA SER A 98 6.35 -11.29 -11.84
C SER A 98 5.49 -11.91 -12.95
N ASP A 99 4.20 -12.11 -12.71
CA ASP A 99 3.27 -12.64 -13.70
C ASP A 99 3.05 -11.66 -14.87
N VAL A 100 2.87 -10.37 -14.59
CA VAL A 100 2.77 -9.33 -15.63
C VAL A 100 4.05 -9.27 -16.46
N ALA A 101 5.23 -9.33 -15.84
CA ALA A 101 6.49 -9.34 -16.57
C ALA A 101 6.60 -10.54 -17.53
N ARG A 102 6.15 -11.72 -17.10
CA ARG A 102 6.09 -12.92 -17.94
C ARG A 102 5.12 -12.75 -19.11
N GLN A 103 3.94 -12.18 -18.86
CA GLN A 103 2.95 -11.91 -19.89
C GLN A 103 3.47 -10.93 -20.94
N LEU A 104 4.13 -9.85 -20.50
CA LEU A 104 4.77 -8.88 -21.41
C LEU A 104 5.85 -9.55 -22.27
N GLN A 105 6.68 -10.42 -21.68
CA GLN A 105 7.66 -11.17 -22.44
C GLN A 105 7.00 -12.06 -23.51
N ALA A 106 5.91 -12.75 -23.16
CA ALA A 106 5.16 -13.58 -24.11
C ALA A 106 4.57 -12.75 -25.26
N VAL A 107 3.95 -11.60 -24.95
CA VAL A 107 3.41 -10.68 -25.96
C VAL A 107 4.51 -10.12 -26.86
N SER A 108 5.66 -9.75 -26.31
CA SER A 108 6.79 -9.21 -27.09
C SER A 108 7.39 -10.24 -28.07
N SER A 109 7.17 -11.53 -27.82
CA SER A 109 7.66 -12.62 -28.66
C SER A 109 6.73 -12.94 -29.84
N VAL A 110 5.57 -12.27 -29.94
CA VAL A 110 4.64 -12.38 -31.07
C VAL A 110 5.20 -11.59 -32.27
N PRO A 111 5.43 -12.23 -33.43
CA PRO A 111 5.88 -11.54 -34.63
C PRO A 111 4.91 -10.41 -35.03
N GLY A 112 5.45 -9.24 -35.37
CA GLY A 112 4.67 -8.07 -35.80
C GLY A 112 4.20 -7.11 -34.68
N ILE A 113 4.35 -7.47 -33.39
CA ILE A 113 4.08 -6.55 -32.26
C ILE A 113 5.34 -5.79 -31.80
N GLY A 114 6.53 -6.30 -32.14
CA GLY A 114 7.84 -5.71 -31.75
C GLY A 114 8.78 -5.35 -32.89
N ASP A 115 8.40 -5.56 -34.16
CA ASP A 115 9.26 -5.26 -35.31
C ASP A 115 8.63 -4.12 -36.15
N PRO A 116 9.20 -2.89 -36.13
CA PRO A 116 8.77 -1.83 -37.04
C PRO A 116 9.20 -2.07 -38.50
N SER A 117 9.95 -3.14 -38.80
CA SER A 117 10.51 -3.42 -40.11
C SER A 117 9.90 -4.66 -40.78
N GLY A 118 8.64 -4.56 -41.17
CA GLY A 118 7.96 -5.67 -41.83
C GLY A 118 6.83 -5.29 -42.78
N ALA A 119 6.72 -4.04 -43.21
CA ALA A 119 5.83 -3.68 -44.29
C ALA A 119 6.53 -3.95 -45.64
N VAL A 120 6.45 -5.20 -46.12
CA VAL A 120 6.86 -5.54 -47.49
C VAL A 120 5.78 -5.02 -48.44
N TYR A 121 6.10 -4.01 -49.23
CA TYR A 121 5.28 -3.61 -50.38
C TYR A 121 5.49 -4.62 -51.51
N LEU A 122 4.49 -5.46 -51.77
CA LEU A 122 4.37 -6.22 -53.01
C LEU A 122 3.83 -5.27 -54.08
N ASP A 123 4.70 -4.79 -54.97
CA ASP A 123 4.24 -4.17 -56.22
C ASP A 123 3.75 -5.28 -57.14
N VAL A 124 2.47 -5.19 -57.51
CA VAL A 124 1.79 -6.17 -58.38
C VAL A 124 1.86 -5.77 -59.86
N ASN A 125 2.89 -5.01 -60.27
CA ASN A 125 3.15 -4.69 -61.68
C ASN A 125 4.57 -5.09 -62.09
N GLY A 126 4.72 -6.35 -62.50
CA GLY A 126 5.90 -6.85 -63.22
C GLY A 126 5.47 -7.82 -64.30
#